data_AF-A0A8X7BYL0-F1
#
_entry.id   AF-A0A8X7BYL0-F1
#
_cell.length_a   1.000
_cell.length_b   1.000
_cell.length_c   1.000
_cell.angle_alpha   90.00
_cell.angle_beta   90.00
_cell.angle_gamma   90.00
#
_symmetry.space_group_name_H-M   'P 1'
#
loop_
_entity.id
_entity.type
_entity.pdbx_description
1 polymer ?
#
loop_
_entity_poly.entity_id
_entity_poly.type
_entity_poly.pdbx_seq_one_letter_code
_entity_poly.pdbx_strand_id
1 'polypeptide(L)'
;MGLLWDQEMPFNEWCHELKDLHLVSIPRFYDFTDSNATDIQLHCFSDSSKKAYGTVIYFQVIKTDGTITTSFVTSKSRFAPLKTLSLPRLELMGALLSARLCCKVTKILKLEKSCFFHTDSSIVYHWIQGKPFRFKPFVKNTIEDIQKLTEPCRHYKHGNFRKRIEK
;
A
#
# COMPACT_ATOMS: atom_id res chain seq x y z
N MET A 1 6.45 2.36 -18.15
CA MET A 1 6.34 1.08 -18.89
C MET A 1 5.33 0.20 -18.15
N GLY A 2 4.16 -0.01 -18.74
CA GLY A 2 3.00 -0.67 -18.10
C GLY A 2 3.00 -2.18 -18.31
N LEU A 3 3.93 -2.89 -17.68
CA LEU A 3 3.85 -4.34 -17.59
C LEU A 3 2.78 -4.73 -16.56
N LEU A 4 1.93 -5.69 -16.91
CA LEU A 4 1.02 -6.32 -15.95
C LEU A 4 1.84 -7.16 -14.97
N TRP A 5 1.48 -7.14 -13.69
CA TRP A 5 2.20 -7.84 -12.59
C TRP A 5 2.37 -9.37 -12.78
N ASP A 6 1.66 -9.96 -13.75
CA ASP A 6 1.68 -11.40 -14.05
C ASP A 6 2.43 -11.75 -15.37
N GLN A 7 2.96 -10.77 -16.10
CA GLN A 7 3.75 -11.02 -17.31
C GLN A 7 5.16 -11.53 -16.98
N GLU A 8 5.74 -12.32 -17.88
CA GLU A 8 7.17 -12.60 -17.81
C GLU A 8 7.94 -11.29 -17.96
N MET A 9 8.73 -10.97 -16.93
CA MET A 9 9.59 -9.80 -16.95
C MET A 9 10.69 -10.05 -17.97
N PRO A 10 10.93 -9.12 -18.92
CA PRO A 10 12.10 -9.18 -19.79
C PRO A 10 13.34 -8.87 -18.95
N PHE A 11 13.82 -9.88 -18.21
CA PHE A 11 14.84 -9.73 -17.16
C PHE A 11 16.09 -9.03 -17.69
N ASN A 12 16.50 -9.36 -18.91
CA ASN A 12 17.66 -8.73 -19.54
C ASN A 12 17.44 -7.24 -19.83
N GLU A 13 16.26 -6.83 -20.26
CA GLU A 13 15.91 -5.42 -20.48
C GLU A 13 15.84 -4.67 -19.14
N TRP A 14 15.20 -5.26 -18.14
CA TRP A 14 15.17 -4.71 -16.78
C TRP A 14 16.58 -4.54 -16.18
N CYS A 15 17.48 -5.51 -16.41
CA CYS A 15 18.88 -5.39 -16.01
C CYS A 15 19.62 -4.26 -16.76
N HIS A 16 19.21 -3.92 -17.98
CA HIS A 16 19.76 -2.75 -18.68
C HIS A 16 19.27 -1.44 -18.07
N GLU A 17 17.99 -1.36 -17.69
CA GLU A 17 17.43 -0.18 -16.98
C GLU A 17 18.15 0.09 -15.65
N LEU A 18 18.67 -0.95 -14.97
CA LEU A 18 19.47 -0.75 -13.75
C LEU A 18 20.71 0.12 -13.96
N LYS A 19 21.26 0.18 -15.18
CA LYS A 19 22.40 1.06 -15.49
C LYS A 19 22.01 2.53 -15.32
N ASP A 20 20.75 2.86 -15.61
CA ASP A 20 20.19 4.20 -15.50
C ASP A 20 19.64 4.51 -14.11
N LEU A 21 19.75 3.58 -13.14
CA LEU A 21 19.26 3.77 -11.78
C LEU A 21 19.88 5.00 -11.10
N HIS A 22 21.13 5.35 -11.46
CA HIS A 22 21.82 6.53 -10.96
C HIS A 22 21.15 7.86 -11.39
N LEU A 23 20.33 7.85 -12.43
CA LEU A 23 19.55 9.00 -12.90
C LEU A 23 18.26 9.19 -12.10
N VAL A 24 17.82 8.17 -11.35
CA VAL A 24 16.59 8.24 -10.57
C VAL A 24 16.85 8.96 -9.25
N SER A 25 16.37 10.20 -9.16
CA SER A 25 16.36 10.97 -7.91
C SER A 25 14.98 10.89 -7.25
N ILE A 26 14.94 10.47 -5.99
CA ILE A 26 13.72 10.48 -5.17
C ILE A 26 13.87 11.61 -4.16
N PRO A 27 13.09 12.70 -4.25
CA PRO A 27 13.11 13.75 -3.24
C PRO A 27 12.67 13.17 -1.90
N ARG A 28 13.61 13.11 -0.93
CA ARG A 28 13.40 12.51 0.39
C ARG A 28 12.94 13.49 1.46
N PHE A 29 13.07 14.79 1.21
CA PHE A 29 12.61 15.81 2.13
C PHE A 29 11.12 16.01 1.97
N TYR A 30 10.38 15.91 3.08
CA TYR A 30 8.97 16.26 3.15
C TYR A 30 8.86 17.54 3.96
N ASP A 31 8.47 18.63 3.30
CA ASP A 31 8.24 19.90 3.98
C ASP A 31 6.85 19.91 4.61
N PHE A 32 6.73 19.32 5.80
CA PHE A 32 5.50 19.40 6.59
C PHE A 32 5.37 20.72 7.35
N THR A 33 6.36 21.61 7.23
CA THR A 33 6.38 22.93 7.85
C THR A 33 5.87 24.03 6.92
N ASP A 34 5.53 23.70 5.67
CA ASP A 34 4.83 24.60 4.76
C ASP A 34 3.53 25.07 5.44
N SER A 35 3.49 26.34 5.81
CA SER A 35 2.36 26.98 6.49
C SER A 35 1.05 26.89 5.69
N ASN A 36 1.13 26.49 4.43
CA ASN A 36 -0.03 26.30 3.57
C ASN A 36 -0.59 24.87 3.61
N ALA A 37 0.03 23.90 4.28
CA ALA A 37 -0.52 22.54 4.40
C ALA A 37 -1.72 22.51 5.35
N THR A 38 -2.90 22.13 4.83
CA THR A 38 -4.15 22.03 5.61
C THR A 38 -4.43 20.61 6.06
N ASP A 39 -4.01 19.61 5.28
CA ASP A 39 -4.17 18.20 5.62
C ASP A 39 -3.03 17.35 5.04
N ILE A 40 -2.56 16.39 5.84
CA ILE A 40 -1.48 15.46 5.48
C ILE A 40 -1.99 14.05 5.71
N GLN A 41 -2.12 13.31 4.62
CA GLN A 41 -2.67 11.96 4.62
C GLN A 41 -1.62 10.94 4.16
N LEU A 42 -1.67 9.74 4.75
CA LEU A 42 -0.91 8.58 4.28
C LEU A 42 -1.82 7.67 3.46
N HIS A 43 -1.46 7.44 2.20
CA HIS A 43 -2.16 6.51 1.31
C HIS A 43 -1.33 5.25 1.13
N CYS A 44 -1.84 4.13 1.60
CA CYS A 44 -1.19 2.84 1.53
C CYS A 44 -1.90 1.96 0.51
N PHE A 45 -1.22 1.62 -0.57
CA PHE A 45 -1.72 0.74 -1.63
C PHE A 45 -1.12 -0.64 -1.44
N SER A 46 -1.94 -1.68 -1.51
CA SER A 46 -1.50 -3.07 -1.44
C SER A 46 -2.01 -3.83 -2.65
N ASP A 47 -1.13 -4.69 -3.17
CA ASP A 47 -1.39 -5.53 -4.33
C ASP A 47 -0.68 -6.89 -4.15
N SER A 48 -1.23 -7.92 -4.77
CA SER A 48 -0.77 -9.30 -4.64
C SER A 48 -0.97 -10.09 -5.93
N SER A 49 0.02 -10.91 -6.26
CA SER A 49 -0.06 -11.94 -7.28
C SER A 49 0.19 -13.32 -6.68
N LYS A 50 0.17 -14.37 -7.50
CA LYS A 50 0.55 -15.73 -7.06
C LYS A 50 2.03 -15.83 -6.66
N LYS A 51 2.88 -14.90 -7.12
CA LYS A 51 4.33 -14.93 -6.90
C LYS A 51 4.80 -14.05 -5.75
N ALA A 52 4.13 -12.93 -5.50
CA ALA A 52 4.53 -11.97 -4.48
C ALA A 52 3.35 -11.11 -4.02
N TYR A 53 3.51 -10.44 -2.89
CA TYR A 53 2.60 -9.40 -2.42
C TYR A 53 3.39 -8.21 -1.90
N GLY A 54 2.82 -7.02 -2.00
CA GLY A 54 3.53 -5.79 -1.68
C GLY A 54 2.63 -4.65 -1.30
N THR A 55 3.27 -3.59 -0.82
CA THR A 55 2.61 -2.34 -0.48
C THR A 55 3.53 -1.15 -0.77
N VAL A 56 2.92 -0.02 -1.10
CA VAL A 56 3.56 1.27 -1.24
C VAL A 56 2.78 2.32 -0.46
N ILE A 57 3.49 3.25 0.17
CA ILE A 57 2.94 4.34 0.96
C ILE A 57 3.34 5.67 0.33
N TYR A 58 2.34 6.53 0.13
CA TYR A 58 2.50 7.90 -0.35
C TYR A 58 1.96 8.88 0.69
N PHE A 59 2.60 10.06 0.76
CA PHE A 59 1.95 11.25 1.28
C PHE A 59 0.99 11.81 0.25
N GLN A 60 -0.12 12.35 0.75
CA GLN A 60 -0.93 13.34 0.09
C GLN A 60 -0.98 14.57 0.99
N VAL A 61 -0.51 15.71 0.48
CA VAL A 61 -0.58 17.00 1.17
C VAL A 61 -1.56 17.88 0.42
N ILE A 62 -2.61 18.30 1.12
CA ILE A 62 -3.60 19.26 0.64
C ILE A 62 -3.20 20.63 1.17
N LYS A 63 -3.16 21.63 0.28
CA LYS A 63 -2.81 23.01 0.61
C LYS A 63 -4.04 23.90 0.76
N THR A 64 -3.88 25.08 1.34
CA THR A 64 -4.94 26.10 1.54
C THR A 64 -5.57 26.57 0.24
N ASP A 65 -4.81 26.59 -0.85
CA ASP A 65 -5.27 26.93 -2.21
C ASP A 65 -6.00 25.77 -2.91
N GLY A 66 -6.12 24.61 -2.26
CA GLY A 66 -6.70 23.39 -2.81
C GLY A 66 -5.72 22.55 -3.64
N THR A 67 -4.46 22.95 -3.79
CA THR A 67 -3.43 22.17 -4.48
C THR A 67 -3.17 20.88 -3.73
N ILE A 68 -3.14 19.75 -4.46
CA ILE A 68 -2.84 18.43 -3.91
C ILE A 68 -1.48 17.99 -4.45
N THR A 69 -0.56 17.70 -3.54
CA THR A 69 0.76 17.14 -3.88
C THR A 69 0.92 15.75 -3.29
N THR A 70 1.61 14.86 -4.01
CA THR A 70 1.87 13.49 -3.55
C THR A 70 3.34 13.18 -3.56
N SER A 71 3.84 12.53 -2.51
CA SER A 71 5.26 12.17 -2.39
C SER A 71 5.42 10.71 -1.97
N PHE A 72 6.34 9.99 -2.61
CA PHE A 72 6.67 8.61 -2.22
C PHE A 72 7.28 8.58 -0.82
N VAL A 73 6.80 7.69 0.05
CA VAL A 73 7.36 7.50 1.39
C VAL A 73 8.26 6.27 1.44
N THR A 74 7.66 5.12 1.22
CA THR A 74 8.31 3.82 1.35
C THR A 74 7.48 2.74 0.69
N SER A 75 8.11 1.64 0.32
CA SER A 75 7.46 0.43 -0.17
C SER A 75 8.04 -0.80 0.51
N LYS A 76 7.28 -1.89 0.49
CA LYS A 76 7.74 -3.19 0.96
C LYS A 76 7.05 -4.31 0.18
N SER A 77 7.84 -5.26 -0.30
CA SER A 77 7.35 -6.46 -0.98
C SER A 77 7.85 -7.73 -0.28
N ARG A 78 7.15 -8.85 -0.53
CA ARG A 78 7.49 -10.18 -0.05
C ARG A 78 7.11 -11.22 -1.10
N PHE A 79 7.97 -12.23 -1.28
CA PHE A 79 7.60 -13.40 -2.07
C PHE A 79 6.44 -14.17 -1.42
N ALA A 80 5.60 -14.76 -2.26
CA ALA A 80 4.54 -15.65 -1.79
C ALA A 80 5.15 -16.83 -1.03
N PRO A 81 4.51 -17.31 0.06
CA PRO A 81 5.01 -18.47 0.79
C PRO A 81 5.11 -19.70 -0.11
N LEU A 82 6.11 -20.56 0.14
CA LEU A 82 6.26 -21.84 -0.57
C LEU A 82 5.02 -22.72 -0.44
N LYS A 83 4.34 -22.65 0.72
CA LYS A 83 3.02 -23.25 0.89
C LYS A 83 2.01 -22.44 0.10
N THR A 84 1.46 -23.03 -0.96
CA THR A 84 0.48 -22.41 -1.83
C THR A 84 -0.71 -21.87 -1.04
N LEU A 85 -0.89 -20.55 -1.11
CA LEU A 85 -2.07 -19.85 -0.62
C LEU A 85 -2.96 -19.47 -1.81
N SER A 86 -4.26 -19.35 -1.55
CA SER A 86 -5.18 -18.79 -2.54
C SER A 86 -4.89 -17.31 -2.75
N LEU A 87 -5.20 -16.78 -3.94
CA LEU A 87 -5.01 -15.37 -4.25
C LEU A 87 -5.66 -14.43 -3.22
N PRO A 88 -6.91 -14.65 -2.75
CA PRO A 88 -7.50 -13.82 -1.70
C PRO A 88 -6.73 -13.81 -0.37
N ARG A 89 -6.03 -14.90 -0.03
CA ARG A 89 -5.18 -14.94 1.17
C ARG A 89 -3.89 -14.15 0.96
N LEU A 90 -3.33 -14.16 -0.24
CA LEU A 90 -2.16 -13.35 -0.59
C LEU A 90 -2.52 -11.87 -0.63
N GLU A 91 -3.67 -11.50 -1.19
CA GLU A 91 -4.22 -10.14 -1.13
C GLU A 91 -4.41 -9.68 0.33
N LEU A 92 -4.95 -10.56 1.19
CA LEU A 92 -5.10 -10.27 2.62
C LEU A 92 -3.74 -10.09 3.33
N MET A 93 -2.72 -10.85 2.94
CA MET A 93 -1.34 -10.65 3.42
C MET A 93 -0.73 -9.33 2.95
N GLY A 94 -1.05 -8.89 1.73
CA GLY A 94 -0.70 -7.56 1.22
C GLY A 94 -1.31 -6.44 2.09
N ALA A 95 -2.59 -6.55 2.43
CA ALA A 95 -3.26 -5.62 3.34
C ALA A 95 -2.64 -5.63 4.75
N LEU A 96 -2.28 -6.80 5.29
CA LEU A 96 -1.58 -6.89 6.57
C LEU A 96 -0.19 -6.24 6.52
N LEU A 97 0.54 -6.44 5.42
CA LEU A 97 1.85 -5.81 5.22
C LEU A 97 1.72 -4.28 5.18
N SER A 98 0.68 -3.78 4.51
CA SER A 98 0.31 -2.36 4.46
C SER A 98 0.04 -1.80 5.84
N ALA A 99 -0.82 -2.46 6.65
CA ALA A 99 -1.13 -2.02 8.01
C ALA A 99 0.13 -1.94 8.90
N ARG A 100 1.01 -2.95 8.82
CA ARG A 100 2.26 -2.98 9.58
C ARG A 100 3.24 -1.90 9.15
N LEU A 101 3.39 -1.68 7.84
CA LEU A 101 4.30 -0.65 7.33
C LEU A 101 3.80 0.75 7.67
N CYS A 102 2.50 1.00 7.50
CA CYS A 102 1.87 2.27 7.86
C CYS A 102 2.04 2.57 9.36
N CYS A 103 1.79 1.59 10.24
CA CYS A 103 1.99 1.74 11.69
C CYS A 103 3.46 2.09 12.03
N LYS A 104 4.43 1.54 11.29
CA LYS A 104 5.84 1.88 11.48
C LYS A 104 6.13 3.31 11.03
N VAL A 105 5.62 3.73 9.87
CA VAL A 105 5.80 5.07 9.32
C VAL A 105 5.19 6.13 10.23
N THR A 106 3.95 5.95 10.67
CA THR A 106 3.26 6.93 11.55
C THR A 106 3.99 7.10 12.88
N LYS A 107 4.51 6.01 13.46
CA LYS A 107 5.33 6.07 14.68
C LYS A 107 6.63 6.83 14.50
N ILE A 108 7.35 6.60 13.39
CA ILE A 108 8.63 7.26 13.12
C ILE A 108 8.44 8.76 12.87
N LEU A 109 7.41 9.10 12.09
CA LEU A 109 7.15 10.48 11.67
C LEU A 109 6.27 11.26 12.66
N LYS A 110 5.82 10.62 13.75
CA LYS A 110 4.94 11.19 14.78
C LYS A 110 3.70 11.87 14.19
N LEU A 111 3.16 11.31 13.11
CA LEU A 111 2.01 11.85 12.40
C LEU A 111 0.71 11.46 13.10
N GLU A 112 -0.25 12.37 13.06
CA GLU A 112 -1.63 12.06 13.39
C GLU A 112 -2.27 11.16 12.32
N LYS A 113 -3.32 10.47 12.73
CA LYS A 113 -3.75 9.17 12.23
C LYS A 113 -4.57 9.20 10.92
N SER A 114 -4.34 10.16 10.02
CA SER A 114 -5.02 10.26 8.71
C SER A 114 -4.42 9.25 7.72
N CYS A 115 -4.74 7.96 7.89
CA CYS A 115 -4.27 6.88 7.03
C CYS A 115 -5.43 6.30 6.20
N PHE A 116 -5.16 6.04 4.92
CA PHE A 116 -6.08 5.41 3.98
C PHE A 116 -5.45 4.14 3.43
N PHE A 117 -6.19 3.05 3.47
CA PHE A 117 -5.73 1.74 3.00
C PHE A 117 -6.49 1.35 1.74
N HIS A 118 -5.75 0.92 0.73
CA HIS A 118 -6.26 0.71 -0.62
C HIS A 118 -5.96 -0.73 -1.06
N THR A 119 -7.01 -1.43 -1.51
CA THR A 119 -6.93 -2.78 -2.08
C THR A 119 -7.87 -2.90 -3.28
N ASP A 120 -7.41 -3.56 -4.34
CA ASP A 120 -8.21 -3.92 -5.51
C ASP A 120 -9.03 -5.20 -5.31
N SER A 121 -8.81 -5.93 -4.20
CA SER A 121 -9.56 -7.11 -3.86
C SER A 121 -10.85 -6.78 -3.12
N SER A 122 -11.98 -6.94 -3.80
CA SER A 122 -13.29 -6.80 -3.16
C SER A 122 -13.46 -7.83 -2.04
N ILE A 123 -12.92 -9.05 -2.17
CA ILE A 123 -13.02 -10.10 -1.14
C ILE A 123 -12.30 -9.66 0.14
N VAL A 124 -11.06 -9.18 0.01
CA VAL A 124 -10.27 -8.70 1.15
C VAL A 124 -10.91 -7.49 1.80
N TYR A 125 -11.44 -6.55 1.00
CA TYR A 125 -12.20 -5.42 1.51
C TYR A 125 -13.36 -5.88 2.41
N HIS A 126 -14.21 -6.81 1.93
CA HIS A 126 -15.34 -7.32 2.72
C HIS A 126 -14.90 -8.12 3.95
N TRP A 127 -13.81 -8.89 3.86
CA TRP A 127 -13.24 -9.60 5.00
C TRP A 127 -12.78 -8.64 6.09
N ILE A 128 -12.04 -7.59 5.73
CA ILE A 128 -11.54 -6.60 6.69
C ILE A 128 -12.69 -5.83 7.36
N GLN A 129 -13.76 -5.51 6.63
CA GLN A 129 -14.96 -4.87 7.19
C GLN A 129 -15.81 -5.81 8.05
N GLY A 130 -15.71 -7.12 7.83
CA GLY A 130 -16.46 -8.14 8.54
C GLY A 130 -16.00 -8.38 9.99
N LYS A 131 -16.80 -9.17 10.72
CA LYS A 131 -16.46 -9.64 12.08
C LYS A 131 -15.52 -10.86 11.99
N PRO A 132 -14.32 -10.83 12.60
CA PRO A 132 -13.30 -11.88 12.40
C PRO A 132 -13.75 -13.31 12.74
N PHE A 133 -14.57 -13.50 13.78
CA PHE A 133 -15.01 -14.82 14.26
C PHE A 133 -15.80 -15.63 13.22
N ARG A 134 -16.30 -15.01 12.16
CA ARG A 134 -17.01 -15.69 11.06
C ARG A 134 -16.08 -16.46 10.12
N PHE A 135 -14.77 -16.24 10.20
CA PHE A 135 -13.81 -16.78 9.25
C PHE A 135 -12.93 -17.88 9.85
N LYS A 136 -12.35 -18.71 8.98
CA LYS A 136 -11.36 -19.73 9.37
C LYS A 136 -10.13 -19.07 10.02
N PRO A 137 -9.39 -19.77 10.90
CA PRO A 137 -8.35 -19.18 11.76
C PRO A 137 -7.35 -18.26 11.06
N PHE A 138 -6.83 -18.64 9.90
CA PHE A 138 -5.89 -17.80 9.14
C PHE A 138 -6.48 -16.41 8.81
N VAL A 139 -7.68 -16.40 8.23
CA VAL A 139 -8.34 -15.16 7.79
C VAL A 139 -8.77 -14.36 9.02
N LYS A 140 -9.35 -15.02 10.02
CA LYS A 140 -9.73 -14.42 11.31
C LYS A 140 -8.56 -13.68 11.96
N ASN A 141 -7.47 -14.38 12.24
CA ASN A 141 -6.32 -13.82 12.96
C ASN A 141 -5.68 -12.67 12.17
N THR A 142 -5.62 -12.79 10.84
CA THR A 142 -5.07 -11.74 9.99
C THR A 142 -5.94 -10.48 10.01
N ILE A 143 -7.27 -10.63 9.98
CA ILE A 143 -8.19 -9.48 10.09
C ILE A 143 -8.07 -8.84 11.47
N GLU A 144 -7.98 -9.62 12.55
CA GLU A 144 -7.81 -9.09 13.91
C GLU A 144 -6.53 -8.26 14.03
N ASP A 145 -5.42 -8.75 13.47
CA ASP A 145 -4.15 -8.01 13.41
C ASP A 145 -4.30 -6.71 12.62
N ILE A 146 -4.92 -6.77 11.44
CA ILE A 146 -5.17 -5.60 10.60
C ILE A 146 -5.98 -4.56 11.37
N GLN A 147 -7.13 -4.95 11.91
CA GLN A 147 -8.02 -4.06 12.64
C GLN A 147 -7.28 -3.42 13.82
N LYS A 148 -6.59 -4.20 14.65
CA LYS A 148 -5.79 -3.68 15.78
C LYS A 148 -4.74 -2.66 15.35
N LEU A 149 -4.10 -2.84 14.20
CA LEU A 149 -3.06 -1.94 13.69
C LEU A 149 -3.64 -0.66 13.06
N THR A 150 -4.86 -0.72 12.54
CA THR A 150 -5.47 0.40 11.79
C THR A 150 -6.50 1.21 12.57
N GLU A 151 -6.89 0.84 13.78
CA GLU A 151 -7.84 1.63 14.59
C GLU A 151 -7.19 2.89 15.20
N PRO A 152 -7.86 4.06 15.19
CA PRO A 152 -9.16 4.38 14.56
C PRO A 152 -9.06 4.83 13.07
N CYS A 153 -7.89 4.78 12.43
CA CYS A 153 -7.61 5.23 11.05
C CYS A 153 -8.32 4.43 9.93
N ARG A 154 -9.47 3.83 10.17
CA ARG A 154 -10.00 2.73 9.35
C ARG A 154 -10.72 3.23 8.10
N HIS A 155 -9.98 3.82 7.17
CA HIS A 155 -10.49 4.18 5.86
C HIS A 155 -9.96 3.20 4.80
N TYR A 156 -10.52 1.98 4.80
CA TYR A 156 -10.30 1.07 3.68
C TYR A 156 -11.16 1.52 2.50
N LYS A 157 -10.52 1.73 1.35
CA LYS A 157 -11.20 2.06 0.10
C LYS A 157 -10.95 0.91 -0.88
N HIS A 158 -12.03 0.40 -1.46
CA HIS A 158 -11.94 -0.45 -2.62
C HIS A 158 -11.74 0.44 -3.86
N GLY A 159 -10.69 0.19 -4.64
CA GLY A 159 -10.39 0.96 -5.84
C GLY A 159 -9.87 0.07 -6.96
N ASN A 160 -10.37 0.28 -8.18
CA ASN A 160 -9.78 -0.31 -9.37
C ASN A 160 -8.54 0.52 -9.76
N PHE A 161 -7.38 0.21 -9.17
CA PHE A 161 -6.12 0.90 -9.46
C PHE A 161 -5.60 0.65 -10.88
N ARG A 162 -6.15 -0.36 -11.57
CA ARG A 162 -5.75 -0.75 -12.93
C ARG A 162 -6.12 0.25 -14.04
N LYS A 163 -6.97 1.27 -13.79
CA LYS A 163 -7.48 2.16 -14.86
C LYS A 163 -6.93 3.59 -14.88
N ARG A 164 -6.01 3.98 -13.99
CA ARG A 164 -5.66 5.41 -13.80
C ARG A 164 -4.22 5.82 -14.18
N ILE A 165 -3.44 4.93 -14.79
CA ILE A 165 -2.05 5.23 -15.22
C ILE A 165 -1.96 5.40 -16.77
N GLU A 166 -3.07 5.30 -17.49
CA GLU A 166 -3.11 5.47 -18.97
C GLU A 166 -3.81 6.77 -19.42
N LYS A 167 -3.44 7.91 -18.82
CA LYS A 167 -3.72 9.23 -19.40
C LYS A 167 -2.53 10.15 -19.24
#